data_AF-A0A818VM94-F1
#
_entry.id   AF-A0A818VM94-F1
#
_cell.length_a   1.000
_cell.length_b   1.000
_cell.length_c   1.000
_cell.angle_alpha   90.00
_cell.angle_beta   90.00
_cell.angle_gamma   90.00
#
_symmetry.space_group_name_H-M   'P 1'
#
loop_
_entity.id
_entity.type
_entity.pdbx_description
1 polymer ?
#
loop_
_entity_poly.entity_id
_entity_poly.type
_entity_poly.pdbx_seq_one_letter_code
_entity_poly.pdbx_strand_id
1 'polypeptide(L)'
;FDGHSLNHVTPWKSLCCENNSGFVYGFDTVTGLPTDWRPGFPSSVFVVNVDPIRIESNVALVKGLFIDSLPQELVKHKDTCVSYVHIDCNIYEDTRDVFFRLTSRLLSGTLLIFDELFSYRQHEKHELKAIVEFLVTNHNLQLETLGSTYPVTLDDAEENGKSQSKGFVVMIFQPAGPDRFNISQPVPPLPDMGLPYCDGLRIEFGIFDGRSLNHVTQWKSLCCENNSCFVYGFDTVTGLSTDWRPGFP
;
A
#
# COMPACT_ATOMS: atom_id res chain seq x y z
N PHE A 1 -5.68 -7.72 18.74
CA PHE A 1 -6.90 -7.80 17.92
C PHE A 1 -8.14 -7.81 18.81
N ASP A 2 -8.83 -6.69 18.92
CA ASP A 2 -10.11 -6.52 19.62
C ASP A 2 -11.31 -6.54 18.65
N GLY A 3 -11.09 -6.96 17.40
CA GLY A 3 -12.06 -6.90 16.31
C GLY A 3 -12.17 -5.53 15.61
N HIS A 4 -11.38 -4.54 16.02
CA HIS A 4 -11.46 -3.18 15.49
C HIS A 4 -11.17 -3.11 13.99
N SER A 5 -10.14 -3.80 13.47
CA SER A 5 -9.84 -3.83 12.02
C SER A 5 -11.01 -4.42 11.22
N LEU A 6 -11.60 -5.54 11.65
CA LEU A 6 -12.76 -6.15 10.96
C LEU A 6 -14.01 -5.26 10.95
N ASN A 7 -14.29 -4.63 12.10
CA ASN A 7 -15.45 -3.74 12.22
C ASN A 7 -15.23 -2.41 11.49
N HIS A 8 -13.98 -1.98 11.27
CA HIS A 8 -13.63 -0.79 10.49
C HIS A 8 -13.72 -1.04 8.98
N VAL A 9 -13.31 -2.21 8.50
CA VAL A 9 -13.36 -2.58 7.07
C VAL A 9 -14.79 -2.57 6.51
N THR A 10 -15.79 -2.93 7.32
CA THR A 10 -17.19 -3.02 6.89
C THR A 10 -17.75 -1.67 6.39
N PRO A 11 -17.55 -0.54 7.10
CA PRO A 11 -17.82 0.81 6.58
C PRO A 11 -17.10 1.19 5.28
N TRP A 12 -15.83 0.78 5.08
CA TRP A 12 -15.09 1.11 3.85
C TRP A 12 -15.73 0.48 2.63
N LYS A 13 -16.22 -0.76 2.74
CA LYS A 13 -16.98 -1.41 1.67
C LYS A 13 -18.26 -0.63 1.32
N SER A 14 -18.94 -0.10 2.33
CA SER A 14 -20.12 0.75 2.13
C SER A 14 -19.77 2.05 1.40
N LEU A 15 -18.65 2.68 1.77
CA LEU A 15 -18.24 3.97 1.24
C LEU A 15 -17.67 3.87 -0.18
N CYS A 16 -16.86 2.84 -0.45
CA CYS A 16 -16.12 2.71 -1.70
C CYS A 16 -16.84 1.88 -2.77
N CYS A 17 -17.80 1.02 -2.40
CA CYS A 17 -18.41 0.07 -3.33
C CYS A 17 -19.94 0.14 -3.43
N GLU A 18 -20.60 1.03 -2.67
CA GLU A 18 -22.07 1.18 -2.61
C GLU A 18 -22.82 -0.17 -2.40
N ASN A 19 -22.16 -1.18 -1.81
CA ASN A 19 -22.70 -2.53 -1.68
C ASN A 19 -22.35 -3.16 -0.33
N ASN A 20 -23.37 -3.33 0.51
CA ASN A 20 -23.25 -3.89 1.86
C ASN A 20 -23.72 -5.35 1.98
N SER A 21 -24.10 -5.99 0.87
CA SER A 21 -24.74 -7.31 0.90
C SER A 21 -23.79 -8.51 0.98
N GLY A 22 -22.50 -8.31 0.68
CA GLY A 22 -21.51 -9.40 0.69
C GLY A 22 -20.83 -9.57 2.06
N PHE A 23 -20.49 -10.81 2.39
CA PHE A 23 -19.70 -11.14 3.59
C PHE A 23 -18.31 -10.48 3.58
N VAL A 24 -17.79 -10.26 4.78
CA VAL A 24 -16.39 -9.89 5.05
C VAL A 24 -15.75 -11.06 5.78
N TYR A 25 -14.60 -11.51 5.29
CA TYR A 25 -13.87 -12.63 5.88
C TYR A 25 -12.61 -12.12 6.57
N GLY A 26 -12.54 -12.33 7.89
CA GLY A 26 -11.34 -12.11 8.67
C GLY A 26 -10.56 -13.41 8.79
N PHE A 27 -9.27 -13.37 8.52
CA PHE A 27 -8.37 -14.50 8.71
C PHE A 27 -7.41 -14.15 9.85
N ASP A 28 -7.24 -15.05 10.82
CA ASP A 28 -6.32 -14.85 11.94
C ASP A 28 -5.95 -16.21 12.56
N THR A 29 -4.74 -16.36 13.11
CA THR A 29 -4.38 -17.58 13.85
C THR A 29 -5.07 -17.67 15.20
N VAL A 30 -5.47 -16.52 15.77
CA VAL A 30 -5.90 -16.23 17.14
C VAL A 30 -4.87 -16.58 18.23
N THR A 31 -3.76 -17.19 17.82
CA THR A 31 -2.63 -17.61 18.67
C THR A 31 -1.45 -16.65 18.57
N GLY A 32 -1.63 -15.49 17.94
CA GLY A 32 -0.58 -14.50 17.75
C GLY A 32 0.31 -14.80 16.54
N LEU A 33 1.39 -14.02 16.41
CA LEU A 33 2.31 -14.11 15.27
C LEU A 33 2.98 -15.49 15.17
N PRO A 34 3.11 -16.06 13.95
CA PRO A 34 3.78 -17.35 13.77
C PRO A 34 5.30 -17.27 13.95
N THR A 35 5.90 -16.11 13.70
CA THR A 35 7.34 -15.84 13.83
C THR A 35 7.58 -14.47 14.46
N ASP A 36 8.82 -14.21 14.84
CA ASP A 36 9.22 -12.89 15.30
C ASP A 36 9.05 -11.86 14.18
N TRP A 37 8.53 -10.68 14.52
CA TRP A 37 8.39 -9.59 13.56
C TRP A 37 9.62 -8.69 13.54
N ARG A 38 9.88 -8.01 14.65
CA ARG A 38 10.97 -7.05 14.85
C ARG A 38 11.33 -6.98 16.35
N PRO A 39 12.42 -6.32 16.75
CA PRO A 39 12.76 -6.16 18.16
C PRO A 39 11.56 -5.67 18.99
N GLY A 40 11.26 -6.36 20.09
CA GLY A 40 10.10 -6.08 20.94
C GLY A 40 8.80 -6.81 20.56
N PHE A 41 8.75 -7.51 19.42
CA PHE A 41 7.58 -8.24 18.94
C PHE A 41 7.94 -9.70 18.58
N PRO A 42 8.15 -10.58 19.57
CA PRO A 42 8.43 -12.00 19.31
C PRO A 42 7.19 -12.74 18.77
N SER A 43 7.40 -13.96 18.29
CA SER A 43 6.30 -14.90 17.98
C SER A 43 5.32 -15.05 19.15
N SER A 44 4.07 -15.39 18.83
CA SER A 44 2.94 -15.51 19.77
C SER A 44 2.54 -14.20 20.47
N VAL A 45 3.14 -13.04 20.16
CA VAL A 45 2.52 -11.76 20.53
C VAL A 45 1.21 -11.58 19.77
N PHE A 46 0.33 -10.73 20.32
CA PHE A 46 -1.02 -10.50 19.81
C PHE A 46 -1.98 -11.71 19.89
N VAL A 47 -1.72 -12.69 20.76
CA VAL A 47 -2.71 -13.74 21.10
C VAL A 47 -4.01 -13.10 21.56
N VAL A 48 -5.14 -13.63 21.07
CA VAL A 48 -6.45 -13.05 21.32
C VAL A 48 -7.44 -14.09 21.77
N ASN A 49 -8.16 -13.78 22.85
CA ASN A 49 -9.39 -14.49 23.16
C ASN A 49 -10.53 -13.93 22.29
N VAL A 50 -11.09 -14.77 21.43
CA VAL A 50 -12.18 -14.38 20.52
C VAL A 50 -13.56 -14.43 21.15
N ASP A 51 -13.73 -15.10 22.29
CA ASP A 51 -15.02 -15.25 22.97
C ASP A 51 -15.73 -13.91 23.25
N PRO A 52 -15.05 -12.83 23.71
CA PRO A 52 -15.69 -11.54 23.93
C PRO A 52 -15.87 -10.69 22.66
N ILE A 53 -15.34 -11.11 21.50
CA ILE A 53 -15.35 -10.28 20.30
C ILE A 53 -16.73 -10.35 19.64
N ARG A 54 -17.42 -9.21 19.60
CA ARG A 54 -18.65 -9.04 18.84
C ARG A 54 -18.30 -8.76 17.37
N ILE A 55 -18.65 -9.70 16.50
CA ILE A 55 -18.55 -9.56 15.04
C ILE A 55 -19.92 -9.25 14.45
N GLU A 56 -19.94 -8.44 13.39
CA GLU A 56 -21.16 -8.14 12.64
C GLU A 56 -21.72 -9.39 11.94
N SER A 57 -23.03 -9.39 11.67
CA SER A 57 -23.74 -10.56 11.12
C SER A 57 -23.27 -10.99 9.72
N ASN A 58 -22.61 -10.09 8.98
CA ASN A 58 -22.00 -10.33 7.68
C ASN A 58 -20.48 -10.49 7.76
N VAL A 59 -19.93 -10.76 8.95
CA VAL A 59 -18.50 -11.02 9.16
C VAL A 59 -18.31 -12.49 9.55
N ALA A 60 -17.32 -13.14 8.94
CA ALA A 60 -16.90 -14.48 9.31
C ALA A 60 -15.41 -14.49 9.68
N LEU A 61 -15.08 -15.04 10.85
CA LEU A 61 -13.70 -15.27 11.28
C LEU A 61 -13.27 -16.68 10.87
N VAL A 62 -12.22 -16.77 10.07
CA VAL A 62 -11.57 -18.01 9.63
C VAL A 62 -10.27 -18.17 10.38
N LYS A 63 -10.18 -19.21 11.22
CA LYS A 63 -9.01 -19.44 12.08
C LYS A 63 -7.94 -20.25 11.37
N GLY A 64 -6.67 -19.82 11.48
CA GLY A 64 -5.50 -20.56 11.02
C GLY A 64 -4.55 -19.73 10.17
N LEU A 65 -3.35 -20.27 9.91
CA LEU A 65 -2.34 -19.63 9.05
C LEU A 65 -2.92 -19.31 7.68
N PHE A 66 -2.57 -18.14 7.13
CA PHE A 66 -3.08 -17.68 5.84
C PHE A 66 -2.87 -18.67 4.70
N ILE A 67 -1.70 -19.31 4.66
CA ILE A 67 -1.36 -20.31 3.64
C ILE A 67 -2.32 -21.50 3.63
N ASP A 68 -2.90 -21.85 4.78
CA ASP A 68 -3.78 -23.01 4.97
C ASP A 68 -5.26 -22.62 4.94
N SER A 69 -5.61 -21.49 5.54
CA SER A 69 -6.99 -21.08 5.79
C SER A 69 -7.64 -20.35 4.60
N LEU A 70 -6.89 -19.50 3.88
CA LEU A 70 -7.42 -18.80 2.70
C LEU A 70 -7.94 -19.76 1.62
N PRO A 71 -7.19 -20.80 1.19
CA PRO A 71 -7.69 -21.73 0.16
C PRO A 71 -9.01 -22.40 0.53
N GLN A 72 -9.17 -22.77 1.81
CA GLN A 72 -10.38 -23.44 2.29
C GLN A 72 -11.61 -22.53 2.19
N GLU A 73 -11.44 -21.23 2.42
CA GLU A 73 -12.51 -20.25 2.26
C GLU A 73 -12.75 -19.93 0.77
N LEU A 74 -11.69 -19.72 -0.02
CA LEU A 74 -11.79 -19.38 -1.44
C LEU A 74 -12.50 -20.45 -2.30
N VAL A 75 -12.45 -21.72 -1.89
CA VAL A 75 -13.18 -22.81 -2.58
C VAL A 75 -14.69 -22.67 -2.42
N LYS A 76 -15.18 -22.10 -1.32
CA LYS A 76 -16.62 -21.85 -1.10
C LYS A 76 -17.16 -20.75 -2.01
N HIS A 77 -16.28 -19.86 -2.49
CA HIS A 77 -16.57 -18.73 -3.37
C HIS A 77 -15.95 -18.95 -4.74
N LYS A 78 -16.22 -20.10 -5.35
CA LYS A 78 -15.67 -20.46 -6.66
C LYS A 78 -15.99 -19.36 -7.69
N ASP A 79 -15.01 -19.04 -8.53
CA ASP A 79 -15.12 -18.04 -9.61
C ASP A 79 -15.45 -16.60 -9.15
N THR A 80 -15.44 -16.33 -7.84
CA THR A 80 -15.64 -14.99 -7.27
C THR A 80 -14.31 -14.24 -7.15
N CYS A 81 -14.25 -13.01 -7.65
CA CYS A 81 -13.07 -12.16 -7.55
C CYS A 81 -13.04 -11.41 -6.22
N VAL A 82 -11.85 -10.97 -5.81
CA VAL A 82 -11.68 -10.18 -4.58
C VAL A 82 -11.73 -8.70 -4.93
N SER A 83 -12.71 -7.98 -4.38
CA SER A 83 -12.85 -6.54 -4.61
C SER A 83 -12.06 -5.68 -3.62
N TYR A 84 -11.74 -6.23 -2.45
CA TYR A 84 -11.13 -5.50 -1.35
C TYR A 84 -10.27 -6.44 -0.48
N VAL A 85 -9.07 -6.02 -0.11
CA VAL A 85 -8.18 -6.71 0.83
C VAL A 85 -7.62 -5.69 1.81
N HIS A 86 -7.73 -5.98 3.11
CA HIS A 86 -7.00 -5.30 4.16
C HIS A 86 -5.89 -6.21 4.64
N ILE A 87 -4.65 -5.77 4.51
CA ILE A 87 -3.43 -6.47 4.89
C ILE A 87 -2.92 -5.82 6.18
N ASP A 88 -3.03 -6.58 7.26
CA ASP A 88 -2.68 -6.19 8.64
C ASP A 88 -2.10 -7.44 9.30
N CYS A 89 -1.02 -7.93 8.70
CA CYS A 89 -0.36 -9.16 9.13
C CYS A 89 1.08 -8.94 9.58
N ASN A 90 1.60 -7.70 9.45
CA ASN A 90 2.84 -7.21 10.01
C ASN A 90 4.12 -7.80 9.38
N ILE A 91 4.19 -9.12 9.17
CA ILE A 91 5.38 -9.85 8.73
C ILE A 91 5.34 -10.21 7.24
N TYR A 92 6.53 -10.39 6.67
CA TYR A 92 6.72 -10.67 5.24
C TYR A 92 6.07 -11.99 4.80
N GLU A 93 6.28 -13.06 5.57
CA GLU A 93 5.80 -14.41 5.24
C GLU A 93 4.28 -14.43 5.07
N ASP A 94 3.58 -13.80 6.00
CA ASP A 94 2.13 -13.72 6.00
C ASP A 94 1.60 -12.87 4.85
N THR A 95 2.19 -11.69 4.59
CA THR A 95 1.81 -10.86 3.44
C THR A 95 2.05 -11.58 2.12
N ARG A 96 3.20 -12.25 1.99
CA ARG A 96 3.54 -13.05 0.80
C ARG A 96 2.52 -14.16 0.59
N ASP A 97 2.11 -14.86 1.65
CA ASP A 97 1.16 -15.96 1.56
C ASP A 97 -0.24 -15.47 1.18
N VAL A 98 -0.67 -14.31 1.68
CA VAL A 98 -1.89 -13.63 1.23
C VAL A 98 -1.83 -13.37 -0.29
N PHE A 99 -0.77 -12.73 -0.77
CA PHE A 99 -0.63 -12.46 -2.21
C PHE A 99 -0.61 -13.74 -3.04
N PHE A 100 0.17 -14.75 -2.62
CA PHE A 100 0.27 -16.03 -3.31
C PHE A 100 -1.09 -16.71 -3.44
N ARG A 101 -1.91 -16.71 -2.38
CA ARG A 101 -3.25 -17.32 -2.42
C ARG A 101 -4.27 -16.48 -3.19
N LEU A 102 -4.16 -15.16 -3.16
CA LEU A 102 -5.11 -14.26 -3.81
C LEU A 102 -4.78 -13.95 -5.27
N THR A 103 -3.57 -14.25 -5.76
CA THR A 103 -3.07 -13.83 -7.09
C THR A 103 -4.09 -14.01 -8.22
N SER A 104 -4.72 -15.18 -8.30
CA SER A 104 -5.70 -15.52 -9.36
C SER A 104 -7.08 -14.86 -9.21
N ARG A 105 -7.33 -14.17 -8.10
CA ARG A 105 -8.60 -13.52 -7.75
C ARG A 105 -8.50 -11.99 -7.75
N LEU A 106 -7.30 -11.44 -7.87
CA LEU A 106 -7.05 -10.00 -7.96
C LEU A 106 -7.31 -9.53 -9.39
N LEU A 107 -8.17 -8.53 -9.53
CA LEU A 107 -8.53 -7.95 -10.82
C LEU A 107 -8.32 -6.42 -10.80
N SER A 108 -8.47 -5.82 -11.97
CA SER A 108 -8.58 -4.37 -12.11
C SER A 108 -9.59 -3.80 -11.12
N GLY A 109 -9.19 -2.79 -10.37
CA GLY A 109 -10.07 -2.11 -9.40
C GLY A 109 -10.21 -2.83 -8.06
N THR A 110 -9.49 -3.93 -7.81
CA THR A 110 -9.33 -4.45 -6.45
C THR A 110 -8.61 -3.40 -5.60
N LEU A 111 -9.19 -3.07 -4.44
CA LEU A 111 -8.59 -2.19 -3.44
C LEU A 111 -7.73 -3.00 -2.48
N LEU A 112 -6.44 -2.67 -2.38
CA LEU A 112 -5.54 -3.20 -1.36
C LEU A 112 -5.26 -2.10 -0.33
N ILE A 113 -5.44 -2.41 0.95
CA ILE A 113 -5.11 -1.52 2.07
C ILE A 113 -4.06 -2.20 2.94
N PHE A 114 -3.03 -1.46 3.35
CA PHE A 114 -1.93 -1.96 4.19
C PHE A 114 -1.87 -1.19 5.51
N ASP A 115 -1.83 -1.89 6.65
CA ASP A 115 -1.73 -1.25 7.96
C ASP A 115 -0.27 -0.93 8.34
N GLU A 116 0.71 -1.72 7.88
CA GLU A 116 2.12 -1.65 8.32
C GLU A 116 3.11 -1.46 7.16
N LEU A 117 2.81 -0.54 6.24
CA LEU A 117 3.63 -0.33 5.04
C LEU A 117 4.87 0.55 5.25
N PHE A 118 4.77 1.59 6.09
CA PHE A 118 5.86 2.54 6.38
C PHE A 118 5.84 3.03 7.85
N SER A 119 6.68 4.03 8.18
CA SER A 119 6.76 4.69 9.51
C SER A 119 7.30 3.86 10.67
N TYR A 120 8.05 2.79 10.40
CA TYR A 120 8.87 2.13 11.41
C TYR A 120 10.19 1.63 10.81
N ARG A 121 11.21 1.37 11.64
CA ARG A 121 12.47 0.83 11.15
C ARG A 121 12.26 -0.57 10.57
N GLN A 122 12.92 -0.85 9.46
CA GLN A 122 12.87 -2.15 8.79
C GLN A 122 11.55 -2.47 8.08
N HIS A 123 10.63 -1.51 7.91
CA HIS A 123 9.38 -1.70 7.16
C HIS A 123 9.62 -2.24 5.74
N GLU A 124 10.75 -1.89 5.13
CA GLU A 124 11.18 -2.37 3.82
C GLU A 124 11.45 -3.89 3.77
N LYS A 125 11.48 -4.58 4.92
CA LYS A 125 11.70 -6.03 5.03
C LYS A 125 10.41 -6.82 5.17
N HIS A 126 9.25 -6.17 5.34
CA HIS A 126 7.99 -6.80 5.69
C HIS A 126 6.95 -6.67 4.55
N GLU A 127 5.80 -6.04 4.79
CA GLU A 127 4.72 -5.92 3.79
C GLU A 127 5.21 -5.32 2.47
N LEU A 128 6.05 -4.27 2.55
CA LEU A 128 6.64 -3.62 1.38
C LEU A 128 7.48 -4.58 0.54
N LYS A 129 8.27 -5.46 1.19
CA LYS A 129 9.07 -6.47 0.49
C LYS A 129 8.17 -7.46 -0.25
N ALA A 130 7.13 -7.95 0.42
CA ALA A 130 6.19 -8.89 -0.18
C ALA A 130 5.47 -8.29 -1.39
N ILE A 131 5.07 -7.01 -1.33
CA ILE A 131 4.50 -6.28 -2.46
C ILE A 131 5.48 -6.22 -3.63
N VAL A 132 6.72 -5.80 -3.38
CA VAL A 132 7.73 -5.63 -4.44
C VAL A 132 7.99 -6.96 -5.14
N GLU A 133 8.20 -8.04 -4.39
CA GLU A 133 8.41 -9.38 -4.97
C GLU A 133 7.18 -9.90 -5.72
N PHE A 134 5.98 -9.63 -5.21
CA PHE A 134 4.74 -9.96 -5.90
C PHE A 134 4.64 -9.25 -7.26
N LEU A 135 4.94 -7.96 -7.34
CA LEU A 135 4.90 -7.21 -8.60
C LEU A 135 6.01 -7.60 -9.58
N VAL A 136 7.18 -7.97 -9.08
CA VAL A 136 8.28 -8.49 -9.91
C VAL A 136 7.88 -9.81 -10.58
N THR A 137 7.02 -10.62 -9.97
CA THR A 137 6.56 -11.89 -10.55
C THR A 137 5.25 -11.76 -11.34
N ASN A 138 4.54 -10.62 -11.23
CA ASN A 138 3.24 -10.38 -11.85
C ASN A 138 3.25 -9.07 -12.66
N HIS A 139 4.04 -9.03 -13.74
CA HIS A 139 4.28 -7.82 -14.57
C HIS A 139 3.04 -7.22 -15.27
N ASN A 140 1.92 -7.91 -15.24
CA ASN A 140 0.62 -7.44 -15.72
C ASN A 140 -0.15 -6.66 -14.65
N LEU A 141 0.31 -6.68 -13.40
CA LEU A 141 -0.24 -5.93 -12.30
C LEU A 141 0.59 -4.67 -12.07
N GLN A 142 -0.09 -3.58 -11.74
CA GLN A 142 0.51 -2.33 -11.32
C GLN A 142 -0.28 -1.81 -10.13
N LEU A 143 0.41 -1.12 -9.24
CA LEU A 143 -0.12 -0.56 -8.02
C LEU A 143 -0.10 0.97 -8.14
N GLU A 144 -1.27 1.59 -8.08
CA GLU A 144 -1.41 3.05 -7.99
C GLU A 144 -1.75 3.45 -6.55
N THR A 145 -0.87 4.23 -5.94
CA THR A 145 -1.04 4.72 -4.57
C THR A 145 -2.04 5.88 -4.54
N LEU A 146 -3.10 5.76 -3.73
CA LEU A 146 -4.12 6.82 -3.58
C LEU A 146 -3.86 7.76 -2.41
N GLY A 147 -3.03 7.37 -1.44
CA GLY A 147 -2.69 8.23 -0.30
C GLY A 147 -2.51 7.45 0.99
N SER A 148 -2.42 8.20 2.10
CA SER A 148 -2.27 7.70 3.46
C SER A 148 -3.36 8.26 4.37
N THR A 149 -3.82 7.49 5.35
CA THR A 149 -4.80 8.00 6.36
C THR A 149 -4.15 8.83 7.46
N TYR A 150 -2.82 8.84 7.56
CA TYR A 150 -2.05 9.63 8.50
C TYR A 150 -0.85 10.30 7.81
N PRO A 151 -0.33 11.42 8.35
CA PRO A 151 0.96 11.94 7.91
C PRO A 151 2.03 10.86 8.03
N VAL A 152 2.86 10.72 7.00
CA VAL A 152 4.02 9.83 7.06
C VAL A 152 5.09 10.52 7.90
N THR A 153 5.19 10.15 9.17
CA THR A 153 6.25 10.59 10.06
C THR A 153 7.21 9.42 10.31
N LEU A 154 8.51 9.74 10.40
CA LEU A 154 9.50 8.84 10.97
C LEU A 154 9.64 9.25 12.43
N ASP A 155 8.95 8.56 13.33
CA ASP A 155 9.17 8.77 14.75
C ASP A 155 10.38 7.93 15.18
N ASP A 156 11.50 8.60 15.51
CA ASP A 156 12.67 7.97 16.13
C ASP A 156 12.37 7.41 17.54
N ALA A 157 11.17 7.64 18.07
CA ALA A 157 10.70 7.18 19.37
C ALA A 157 10.30 5.69 19.34
N GLU A 158 11.27 4.82 19.04
CA GLU A 158 11.13 3.35 19.16
C GLU A 158 10.94 2.86 20.60
N GLU A 159 11.07 3.71 21.64
CA GLU A 159 11.00 3.23 23.03
C GLU A 159 9.61 2.82 23.50
N ASN A 160 8.51 3.21 22.83
CA ASN A 160 7.15 2.96 23.34
C ASN A 160 6.15 2.38 22.32
N GLY A 161 6.60 1.91 21.15
CA GLY A 161 5.82 1.02 20.28
C GLY A 161 4.50 1.58 19.72
N LYS A 162 4.40 2.89 19.46
CA LYS A 162 3.10 3.56 19.17
C LYS A 162 2.99 4.39 17.89
N SER A 163 4.02 4.50 17.07
CA SER A 163 3.87 5.20 15.78
C SER A 163 3.95 4.22 14.63
N GLN A 164 2.78 3.77 14.22
CA GLN A 164 2.57 3.01 12.99
C GLN A 164 1.58 3.86 12.20
N SER A 165 2.04 4.42 11.07
CA SER A 165 1.15 5.19 10.22
C SER A 165 0.34 4.22 9.37
N LYS A 166 -0.99 4.33 9.49
CA LYS A 166 -1.91 3.38 8.88
C LYS A 166 -2.24 3.74 7.45
N GLY A 167 -2.45 2.70 6.65
CA GLY A 167 -3.38 2.70 5.53
C GLY A 167 -2.85 3.38 4.28
N PHE A 168 -2.24 2.60 3.38
CA PHE A 168 -2.10 2.99 1.97
C PHE A 168 -3.17 2.30 1.16
N VAL A 169 -4.00 3.06 0.44
CA VAL A 169 -4.91 2.47 -0.53
C VAL A 169 -4.18 2.36 -1.86
N VAL A 170 -4.12 1.15 -2.38
CA VAL A 170 -3.49 0.86 -3.65
C VAL A 170 -4.51 0.20 -4.57
N MET A 171 -4.74 0.81 -5.73
CA MET A 171 -5.56 0.21 -6.78
C MET A 171 -4.68 -0.63 -7.70
N ILE A 172 -5.16 -1.81 -8.06
CA ILE A 172 -4.51 -2.64 -9.08
C ILE A 172 -5.00 -2.22 -10.48
N PHE A 173 -4.22 -1.47 -11.29
CA PHE A 173 -4.39 -1.41 -12.77
C PHE A 173 -3.27 -0.69 -13.57
N GLN A 174 -2.82 -1.29 -14.68
CA GLN A 174 -3.02 -0.80 -16.07
C GLN A 174 -2.55 -1.89 -17.07
N PRO A 175 -3.30 -2.18 -18.15
CA PRO A 175 -2.98 -3.23 -19.09
C PRO A 175 -1.71 -2.91 -19.86
N ALA A 176 -1.01 -3.96 -20.30
CA ALA A 176 0.20 -3.84 -21.09
C ALA A 176 -0.05 -3.12 -22.43
N GLY A 177 0.36 -1.86 -22.52
CA GLY A 177 0.59 -1.13 -23.76
C GLY A 177 2.02 -0.55 -23.77
N PRO A 178 2.57 -0.17 -24.94
CA PRO A 178 3.92 0.42 -25.05
C PRO A 178 4.08 1.76 -24.30
N ASP A 179 2.98 2.34 -23.81
CA ASP A 179 2.90 3.63 -23.13
C ASP A 179 3.08 3.56 -21.59
N ARG A 180 3.68 2.48 -21.04
CA ARG A 180 3.85 2.31 -19.57
C ARG A 180 4.57 3.45 -18.84
N PHE A 181 5.25 4.32 -19.58
CA PHE A 181 5.94 5.52 -19.07
C PHE A 181 5.54 6.79 -19.82
N ASN A 182 4.51 6.72 -20.67
CA ASN A 182 4.03 7.85 -21.44
C ASN A 182 3.04 8.65 -20.57
N ILE A 183 3.58 9.25 -19.50
CA ILE A 183 2.92 10.27 -18.70
C ILE A 183 2.88 11.56 -19.54
N SER A 184 2.27 11.49 -20.71
CA SER A 184 2.11 12.64 -21.62
C SER A 184 1.11 13.65 -21.06
N GLN A 185 0.31 13.23 -20.08
CA GLN A 185 -0.62 14.08 -19.36
C GLN A 185 -0.22 14.11 -17.87
N PRO A 186 -0.06 15.29 -17.26
CA PRO A 186 0.11 15.39 -15.83
C PRO A 186 -1.14 14.80 -15.15
N VAL A 187 -0.96 13.76 -14.34
CA VAL A 187 -2.03 13.27 -13.47
C VAL A 187 -2.29 14.37 -12.45
N PRO A 188 -3.49 14.99 -12.41
CA PRO A 188 -3.77 15.99 -11.40
C PRO A 188 -3.61 15.37 -10.01
N PRO A 189 -3.18 16.15 -8.99
CA PRO A 189 -3.15 15.64 -7.63
C PRO A 189 -4.56 15.12 -7.28
N LEU A 190 -4.62 13.98 -6.59
CA LEU A 190 -5.87 13.52 -6.01
C LEU A 190 -6.46 14.68 -5.17
N PRO A 191 -7.78 14.89 -5.18
CA PRO A 191 -8.42 16.05 -4.52
C PRO A 191 -8.00 16.28 -3.06
N ASP A 192 -7.56 15.21 -2.39
CA ASP A 192 -7.16 15.20 -0.98
C ASP A 192 -5.64 15.36 -0.76
N MET A 193 -4.82 15.30 -1.83
CA MET A 193 -3.42 15.73 -1.77
C MET A 193 -3.40 17.26 -1.75
N GLY A 194 -3.35 17.84 -0.55
CA GLY A 194 -3.44 19.28 -0.32
C GLY A 194 -2.68 20.12 -1.36
N LEU A 195 -3.27 21.25 -1.77
CA LEU A 195 -2.70 22.11 -2.80
C LEU A 195 -1.29 22.60 -2.39
N PRO A 196 -0.33 22.63 -3.33
CA PRO A 196 1.01 23.11 -3.03
C PRO A 196 0.99 24.59 -2.66
N TYR A 197 1.90 25.00 -1.77
CA TYR A 197 2.14 26.41 -1.50
C TYR A 197 2.68 27.11 -2.76
N CYS A 198 1.92 28.06 -3.30
CA CYS A 198 2.20 28.66 -4.61
C CYS A 198 3.31 29.72 -4.59
N ASP A 199 3.59 30.33 -3.44
CA ASP A 199 4.58 31.40 -3.28
C ASP A 199 5.94 30.84 -2.79
N GLY A 200 6.47 29.84 -3.49
CA GLY A 200 7.73 29.17 -3.13
C GLY A 200 8.61 28.83 -4.33
N LEU A 201 9.90 28.58 -4.08
CA LEU A 201 10.82 28.04 -5.09
C LEU A 201 10.43 26.61 -5.43
N ARG A 202 10.42 26.27 -6.73
CA ARG A 202 10.26 24.90 -7.22
C ARG A 202 11.60 24.40 -7.70
N ILE A 203 12.06 23.30 -7.11
CA ILE A 203 13.42 22.79 -7.32
C ILE A 203 13.34 21.29 -7.63
N GLU A 204 14.05 20.86 -8.66
CA GLU A 204 14.22 19.46 -9.05
C GLU A 204 15.68 19.04 -8.94
N PHE A 205 15.91 17.80 -8.49
CA PHE A 205 17.23 17.18 -8.36
C PHE A 205 17.27 15.87 -9.16
N GLY A 206 18.35 15.61 -9.91
CA GLY A 206 18.52 14.40 -10.73
C GLY A 206 17.91 14.49 -12.13
N ILE A 207 18.13 15.61 -12.82
CA ILE A 207 17.57 15.84 -14.17
C ILE A 207 18.30 15.00 -15.21
N PHE A 208 17.56 14.04 -15.78
CA PHE A 208 18.04 13.24 -16.90
C PHE A 208 17.76 13.89 -18.27
N ASP A 209 16.49 13.99 -18.67
CA ASP A 209 16.09 14.50 -20.00
C ASP A 209 15.09 15.67 -19.93
N GLY A 210 14.85 16.20 -18.74
CA GLY A 210 13.96 17.33 -18.50
C GLY A 210 12.46 17.02 -18.54
N ARG A 211 12.03 15.75 -18.70
CA ARG A 211 10.60 15.38 -18.66
C ARG A 211 9.93 15.76 -17.33
N SER A 212 10.56 15.41 -16.21
CA SER A 212 10.11 15.76 -14.87
C SER A 212 10.02 17.28 -14.66
N LEU A 213 10.97 18.05 -15.22
CA LEU A 213 10.99 19.51 -15.11
C LEU A 213 9.82 20.17 -15.87
N ASN A 214 9.49 19.60 -17.03
CA ASN A 214 8.30 19.98 -17.79
C ASN A 214 7.02 19.65 -17.04
N HIS A 215 6.95 18.49 -16.36
CA HIS A 215 5.80 18.15 -15.51
C HIS A 215 5.64 19.13 -14.35
N VAL A 216 6.71 19.44 -13.60
CA VAL A 216 6.66 20.41 -12.49
C VAL A 216 6.16 21.79 -12.96
N THR A 217 6.55 22.18 -14.18
CA THR A 217 6.11 23.43 -14.82
C THR A 217 4.63 23.39 -15.22
N GLN A 218 4.13 22.28 -15.77
CA GLN A 218 2.71 22.12 -16.09
C GLN A 218 1.84 22.11 -14.82
N TRP A 219 2.29 21.43 -13.77
CA TRP A 219 1.65 21.42 -12.46
C TRP A 219 1.52 22.81 -11.85
N LYS A 220 2.49 23.69 -12.07
CA LYS A 220 2.41 25.09 -11.66
C LYS A 220 1.22 25.78 -12.31
N SER A 221 1.05 25.64 -13.62
CA SER A 221 -0.08 26.26 -14.34
C SER A 221 -1.44 25.67 -13.95
N LEU A 222 -1.49 24.42 -13.48
CA LEU A 222 -2.72 23.77 -13.04
C LEU A 222 -3.12 24.14 -11.60
N CYS A 223 -2.16 24.19 -10.68
CA CYS A 223 -2.46 24.35 -9.24
C CYS A 223 -2.30 25.79 -8.73
N CYS A 224 -1.60 26.65 -9.46
CA CYS A 224 -1.28 28.02 -9.05
C CYS A 224 -1.57 28.98 -10.20
N GLU A 225 -2.45 29.95 -9.99
CA GLU A 225 -2.82 30.98 -10.99
C GLU A 225 -1.65 31.94 -11.35
N ASN A 226 -0.41 31.60 -10.97
CA ASN A 226 0.79 32.42 -11.14
C ASN A 226 1.83 31.69 -12.00
N ASN A 227 2.03 32.20 -13.23
CA ASN A 227 3.02 31.68 -14.18
C ASN A 227 4.44 32.29 -14.05
N SER A 228 4.73 33.10 -13.02
CA SER A 228 6.01 33.85 -12.95
C SER A 228 7.17 33.20 -12.17
N CYS A 229 6.96 32.15 -11.36
CA CYS A 229 8.05 31.49 -10.61
C CYS A 229 8.95 30.58 -11.48
N PHE A 230 10.27 30.71 -11.39
CA PHE A 230 11.22 29.81 -12.05
C PHE A 230 11.23 28.42 -11.41
N VAL A 231 11.43 27.38 -12.23
CA VAL A 231 11.77 26.02 -11.78
C VAL A 231 13.28 25.86 -11.91
N TYR A 232 13.95 25.53 -10.82
CA TYR A 232 15.39 25.32 -10.78
C TYR A 232 15.69 23.85 -10.89
N GLY A 233 16.68 23.52 -11.69
CA GLY A 233 17.08 22.15 -11.95
C GLY A 233 18.52 21.88 -11.59
N PHE A 234 18.76 20.79 -10.85
CA PHE A 234 20.10 20.37 -10.45
C PHE A 234 20.37 18.95 -10.92
N ASP A 235 21.45 18.77 -11.66
CA ASP A 235 22.02 17.46 -11.95
C ASP A 235 23.55 17.55 -11.87
N THR A 236 24.21 16.40 -11.72
CA THR A 236 25.65 16.25 -11.87
C THR A 236 26.16 16.65 -13.26
N VAL A 237 25.32 16.52 -14.31
CA VAL A 237 25.63 16.71 -15.74
C VAL A 237 26.73 15.76 -16.27
N THR A 238 27.45 15.10 -15.37
CA THR A 238 28.62 14.24 -15.60
C THR A 238 28.32 12.77 -15.34
N GLY A 239 27.12 12.45 -14.83
CA GLY A 239 26.70 11.11 -14.45
C GLY A 239 26.82 10.86 -12.95
N LEU A 240 26.26 9.73 -12.51
CA LEU A 240 26.27 9.34 -11.10
C LEU A 240 27.70 9.10 -10.62
N SER A 241 28.01 9.57 -9.41
CA SER A 241 29.34 9.42 -8.81
C SER A 241 29.67 7.99 -8.39
N THR A 242 28.67 7.10 -8.38
CA THR A 242 28.77 5.70 -7.98
C THR A 242 27.80 4.86 -8.80
N ASP A 243 28.15 3.59 -9.02
CA ASP A 243 27.26 2.62 -9.65
C ASP A 243 25.92 2.57 -8.91
N TRP A 244 24.85 2.91 -9.62
CA TRP A 244 23.48 2.93 -9.08
C TRP A 244 23.00 1.54 -8.67
N ARG A 245 23.35 0.53 -9.49
CA ARG A 245 23.07 -0.89 -9.25
C ARG A 245 24.09 -1.73 -10.02
N PRO A 246 24.44 -2.94 -9.54
CA PRO A 246 25.34 -3.82 -10.26
C PRO A 246 24.89 -4.04 -11.71
N GLY A 247 25.79 -3.81 -12.67
CA GLY A 247 25.53 -4.02 -14.10
C GLY A 247 24.79 -2.89 -14.81
N PHE A 248 24.59 -1.73 -14.17
CA PHE A 248 24.17 -0.51 -14.87
C PHE A 248 25.42 0.34 -15.14
N PRO A 249 25.75 0.63 -16.42
CA PRO A 249 26.96 1.37 -16.77
C PRO A 249 26.90 2.84 -16.34
#